data_AF-K9UI77-F1
#
_entry.id   AF-K9UI77-F1
#
_cell.length_a   1.000
_cell.length_b   1.000
_cell.length_c   1.000
_cell.angle_alpha   90.00
_cell.angle_beta   90.00
_cell.angle_gamma   90.00
#
_symmetry.space_group_name_H-M   'P 1'
#
loop_
_entity.id
_entity.type
_entity.pdbx_description
1 polymer ?
#
loop_
_entity_poly.entity_id
_entity_poly.type
_entity_poly.pdbx_seq_one_letter_code
_entity_poly.pdbx_strand_id
1 'polypeptide(L)'
;MHHISDRSIDDYISQITKFSQSQRIPTPQELDRIVSELGITEEQMAEIQRVSQEHLTRADTYMKLRQWDYAIEELEKGIPLNPFSLDTISCLGEAYLGRWCLKHKRADGVNLQTAARKCLQIQPDSPIAMSLLSRFYRYSKWRRSSQLIFGAISLGLIGGVVLAATQDSLRSLIVSHTPIGTLIGYKDNIDTERERLLSTDNRQAELNRQIESFKTQQTAMQAEIESLKTKQSSLQAEIESLKTEHSDPTSNESDNQATPDNLPSPEAKQLQ
;
A
#
# COMPACT_ATOMS: atom_id res chain seq x y z
N MET A 1 40.94 -13.31 12.60
CA MET A 1 40.41 -12.20 11.79
C MET A 1 40.28 -12.69 10.35
N HIS A 2 39.11 -13.22 9.99
CA HIS A 2 38.86 -13.64 8.60
C HIS A 2 38.43 -12.41 7.80
N HIS A 3 39.41 -11.81 7.13
CA HIS A 3 39.16 -10.81 6.10
C HIS A 3 38.55 -11.55 4.92
N ILE A 4 37.27 -11.31 4.66
CA ILE A 4 36.59 -11.93 3.55
C ILE A 4 36.84 -11.09 2.30
N SER A 5 37.12 -11.77 1.19
CA SER A 5 37.37 -11.12 -0.09
C SER A 5 36.05 -10.68 -0.73
N ASP A 6 36.05 -9.50 -1.36
CA ASP A 6 34.98 -8.98 -2.25
C ASP A 6 34.31 -10.07 -3.10
N ARG A 7 35.08 -11.07 -3.54
CA ARG A 7 34.62 -12.24 -4.31
C ARG A 7 33.41 -12.95 -3.71
N SER A 8 33.30 -13.12 -2.39
CA SER A 8 32.18 -13.85 -1.78
C SER A 8 30.86 -13.06 -1.81
N ILE A 9 30.94 -11.73 -1.73
CA ILE A 9 29.79 -10.83 -1.88
C ILE A 9 29.38 -10.79 -3.36
N ASP A 10 30.35 -10.75 -4.28
CA ASP A 10 30.09 -10.84 -5.72
C ASP A 10 29.41 -12.17 -6.09
N ASP A 11 29.89 -13.28 -5.53
CA ASP A 11 29.31 -14.61 -5.72
C ASP A 11 27.89 -14.68 -5.15
N TYR A 12 27.65 -14.03 -4.00
CA TYR A 12 26.31 -13.88 -3.42
C TYR A 12 25.36 -13.13 -4.37
N ILE A 13 25.74 -11.91 -4.79
CA ILE A 13 24.93 -11.09 -5.71
C ILE A 13 24.66 -11.87 -7.00
N SER A 14 25.66 -12.58 -7.52
CA SER A 14 25.53 -13.43 -8.72
C SER A 14 24.49 -14.54 -8.51
N GLN A 15 24.53 -15.24 -7.38
CA GLN A 15 23.53 -16.27 -7.06
C GLN A 15 22.13 -15.68 -6.94
N ILE A 16 21.95 -14.58 -6.21
CA ILE A 16 20.64 -13.92 -6.03
C ILE A 16 20.07 -13.42 -7.37
N THR A 17 20.93 -12.90 -8.25
CA THR A 17 20.52 -12.36 -9.56
C THR A 17 19.94 -13.45 -10.48
N LYS A 18 20.39 -14.71 -10.37
CA LYS A 18 19.82 -15.85 -11.13
C LYS A 18 18.33 -16.04 -10.82
N PHE A 19 17.90 -15.82 -9.58
CA PHE A 19 16.49 -15.89 -9.21
C PHE A 19 15.69 -14.73 -9.83
N SER A 20 16.27 -13.52 -9.83
CA SER A 20 15.64 -12.36 -10.48
C SER A 20 15.41 -12.57 -11.98
N GLN A 21 16.34 -13.25 -12.68
CA GLN A 21 16.17 -13.63 -14.10
C GLN A 21 14.96 -14.56 -14.32
N SER A 22 14.68 -15.44 -13.37
CA SER A 22 13.48 -16.30 -13.37
C SER A 22 12.23 -15.62 -12.78
N GLN A 23 12.28 -14.30 -12.56
CA GLN A 23 11.17 -13.48 -12.03
C GLN A 23 10.67 -13.92 -10.64
N ARG A 24 11.54 -14.55 -9.85
CA ARG A 24 11.22 -15.08 -8.52
C ARG A 24 12.19 -14.53 -7.47
N ILE A 25 11.71 -14.37 -6.25
CA ILE A 25 12.56 -14.12 -5.08
C ILE A 25 13.03 -15.47 -4.52
N PRO A 26 14.30 -15.63 -4.11
CA PRO A 26 14.73 -16.81 -3.36
C PRO A 26 13.80 -17.09 -2.17
N THR A 27 13.65 -18.33 -1.75
CA THR A 27 12.98 -18.64 -0.47
C THR A 27 13.95 -18.39 0.69
N PRO A 28 13.47 -18.21 1.94
CA PRO A 28 14.36 -18.05 3.09
C PRO A 28 15.36 -19.20 3.22
N GLN A 29 14.91 -20.45 3.00
CA GLN A 29 15.76 -21.63 3.03
C GLN A 29 16.82 -21.64 1.92
N GLU A 30 16.47 -21.20 0.71
CA GLU A 30 17.44 -21.05 -0.39
C GLU A 30 18.48 -19.97 -0.08
N LEU A 31 18.05 -18.87 0.54
CA LEU A 31 18.95 -17.80 0.97
C LEU A 31 19.92 -18.29 2.05
N ASP A 32 19.42 -18.94 3.11
CA ASP A 32 20.24 -19.48 4.20
C ASP A 32 21.27 -20.49 3.70
N ARG A 33 20.87 -21.31 2.72
CA ARG A 33 21.76 -22.24 2.04
C ARG A 33 22.87 -21.52 1.29
N ILE A 34 22.56 -20.49 0.50
CA ILE A 34 23.56 -19.70 -0.24
C ILE A 34 24.55 -19.05 0.73
N VAL A 35 24.05 -18.44 1.80
CA VAL A 35 24.85 -17.78 2.84
C VAL A 35 25.81 -18.79 3.50
N SER A 36 25.31 -19.98 3.83
CA SER A 36 26.11 -21.06 4.43
C SER A 36 27.14 -21.63 3.46
N GLU A 37 26.77 -21.87 2.19
CA GLU A 37 27.65 -22.40 1.14
C GLU A 37 28.80 -21.44 0.82
N LEU A 38 28.55 -20.13 0.85
CA LEU A 38 29.55 -19.10 0.61
C LEU A 38 30.35 -18.72 1.87
N GLY A 39 30.02 -19.30 3.03
CA GLY A 39 30.68 -18.98 4.30
C GLY A 39 30.48 -17.54 4.74
N ILE A 40 29.35 -16.92 4.39
CA ILE A 40 29.01 -15.54 4.77
C ILE A 40 28.57 -15.55 6.23
N THR A 41 29.27 -14.78 7.05
CA THR A 41 28.99 -14.63 8.48
C THR A 41 27.81 -13.68 8.73
N GLU A 42 27.20 -13.74 9.91
CA GLU A 42 26.14 -12.82 10.31
C GLU A 42 26.58 -11.35 10.26
N GLU A 43 27.83 -11.05 10.65
CA GLU A 43 28.40 -9.69 10.60
C GLU A 43 28.43 -9.14 9.17
N GLN A 44 28.81 -9.97 8.20
CA GLN A 44 28.83 -9.57 6.80
C GLN A 44 27.44 -9.49 6.19
N MET A 45 26.53 -10.38 6.60
CA MET A 45 25.14 -10.28 6.17
C MET A 45 24.54 -8.96 6.65
N ALA A 46 24.85 -8.55 7.88
CA ALA A 46 24.46 -7.24 8.40
C ALA A 46 25.07 -6.10 7.56
N GLU A 47 26.33 -6.21 7.14
CA GLU A 47 26.96 -5.22 6.26
C GLU A 47 26.31 -5.18 4.86
N ILE A 48 26.04 -6.34 4.24
CA ILE A 48 25.34 -6.44 2.95
C ILE A 48 23.96 -5.76 3.04
N GLN A 49 23.21 -6.03 4.10
CA GLN A 49 21.91 -5.40 4.35
C GLN A 49 22.04 -3.89 4.59
N ARG A 50 23.10 -3.46 5.28
CA ARG A 50 23.41 -2.05 5.50
C ARG A 50 23.68 -1.33 4.17
N VAL A 51 24.49 -1.91 3.29
CA VAL A 51 24.75 -1.37 1.94
C VAL A 51 23.47 -1.32 1.10
N SER A 52 22.59 -2.34 1.20
CA SER A 52 21.26 -2.27 0.58
C SER A 52 20.45 -1.05 1.05
N GLN A 53 20.51 -0.74 2.34
CA GLN A 53 19.77 0.37 2.93
C GLN A 53 20.33 1.74 2.47
N GLU A 54 21.64 1.84 2.23
CA GLU A 54 22.25 3.04 1.64
C GLU A 54 21.77 3.28 0.21
N HIS A 55 21.66 2.23 -0.61
CA HIS A 55 21.07 2.33 -1.95
C HIS A 55 19.63 2.82 -1.90
N LEU A 56 18.81 2.28 -0.98
CA LEU A 56 17.43 2.74 -0.77
C LEU A 56 17.38 4.23 -0.39
N THR A 57 18.23 4.67 0.53
CA THR A 57 18.26 6.07 1.00
C THR A 57 18.63 7.04 -0.14
N ARG A 58 19.61 6.67 -0.97
CA ARG A 58 19.97 7.45 -2.17
C ARG A 58 18.83 7.48 -3.18
N ALA A 59 18.20 6.34 -3.44
CA ALA A 59 17.07 6.26 -4.34
C ALA A 59 15.88 7.11 -3.89
N ASP A 60 15.53 7.09 -2.61
CA ASP A 60 14.49 7.96 -2.04
C ASP A 60 14.81 9.45 -2.27
N THR A 61 16.08 9.83 -2.10
CA THR A 61 16.54 11.20 -2.42
C THR A 61 16.33 11.53 -3.90
N TYR A 62 16.71 10.62 -4.82
CA TYR A 62 16.47 10.80 -6.25
C TYR A 62 14.98 10.85 -6.61
N MET A 63 14.13 10.04 -5.98
CA MET A 63 12.69 10.05 -6.16
C MET A 63 12.06 11.38 -5.74
N LYS A 64 12.49 11.95 -4.61
CA LYS A 64 12.07 13.29 -4.15
C LYS A 64 12.43 14.38 -5.17
N LEU A 65 13.58 14.25 -5.83
CA LEU A 65 14.03 15.12 -6.92
C LEU A 65 13.40 14.78 -8.29
N ARG A 66 12.50 13.79 -8.36
CA ARG A 66 11.87 13.26 -9.58
C ARG A 66 12.88 12.72 -10.61
N GLN A 67 14.07 12.35 -10.16
CA GLN A 67 15.13 11.78 -10.96
C GLN A 67 14.94 10.25 -11.06
N TRP A 68 13.90 9.83 -11.77
CA TRP A 68 13.46 8.43 -11.75
C TRP A 68 14.48 7.44 -12.29
N ASP A 69 15.29 7.83 -13.29
CA ASP A 69 16.29 6.93 -13.86
C ASP A 69 17.38 6.58 -12.83
N TYR A 70 17.92 7.59 -12.14
CA TYR A 70 18.92 7.38 -11.07
C TYR A 70 18.33 6.64 -9.86
N ALA A 71 17.07 6.91 -9.50
CA ALA A 71 16.39 6.16 -8.45
C ALA A 71 16.26 4.68 -8.79
N ILE A 72 15.83 4.36 -10.02
CA ILE A 72 15.69 2.97 -10.48
C ILE A 72 17.04 2.26 -10.46
N GLU A 73 18.10 2.91 -10.95
CA GLU A 73 19.45 2.35 -10.97
C GLU A 73 19.94 2.00 -9.55
N GLU A 74 19.77 2.89 -8.58
CA GLU A 74 20.18 2.64 -7.20
C GLU A 74 19.36 1.51 -6.55
N LEU A 75 18.05 1.47 -6.78
CA LEU A 75 17.19 0.40 -6.24
C LEU A 75 17.53 -0.96 -6.84
N GLU A 76 17.89 -1.02 -8.13
CA GLU A 76 18.31 -2.24 -8.80
C GLU A 76 19.65 -2.78 -8.26
N LYS A 77 20.55 -1.91 -7.79
CA LYS A 77 21.76 -2.31 -7.05
C LYS A 77 21.44 -2.82 -5.64
N GLY A 78 20.43 -2.24 -4.98
CA GLY A 78 20.04 -2.62 -3.62
C GLY A 78 19.32 -3.96 -3.53
N ILE A 79 18.45 -4.30 -4.49
CA ILE A 79 17.60 -5.51 -4.41
C ILE A 79 18.39 -6.82 -4.26
N PRO A 80 19.47 -7.08 -5.01
CA PRO A 80 20.25 -8.32 -4.83
C PRO A 80 20.86 -8.46 -3.44
N LEU A 81 21.11 -7.34 -2.75
CA LEU A 81 21.71 -7.30 -1.41
C LEU A 81 20.67 -7.56 -0.31
N ASN A 82 19.42 -7.17 -0.54
CA ASN A 82 18.29 -7.50 0.34
C ASN A 82 17.04 -7.88 -0.47
N PRO A 83 16.95 -9.13 -0.94
CA PRO A 83 15.89 -9.56 -1.85
C PRO A 83 14.49 -9.61 -1.23
N PHE A 84 14.39 -9.55 0.09
CA PHE A 84 13.12 -9.55 0.83
C PHE A 84 12.69 -8.15 1.31
N SER A 85 13.42 -7.09 0.93
CA SER A 85 13.06 -5.72 1.29
C SER A 85 11.80 -5.25 0.56
N LEU A 86 10.67 -5.25 1.27
CA LEU A 86 9.42 -4.68 0.79
C LEU A 86 9.58 -3.20 0.42
N ASP A 87 10.34 -2.44 1.21
CA ASP A 87 10.57 -1.02 0.98
C ASP A 87 11.35 -0.78 -0.32
N THR A 88 12.44 -1.51 -0.54
CA THR A 88 13.26 -1.35 -1.76
C THR A 88 12.47 -1.73 -3.01
N ILE A 89 11.74 -2.86 -2.97
CA ILE A 89 10.96 -3.33 -4.12
C ILE A 89 9.77 -2.41 -4.40
N SER A 90 9.08 -1.93 -3.37
CA SER A 90 7.97 -1.00 -3.55
C SER A 90 8.42 0.35 -4.06
N CYS A 91 9.52 0.91 -3.55
CA CYS A 91 10.15 2.13 -4.08
C CYS A 91 10.53 1.96 -5.54
N LEU A 92 10.98 0.77 -5.97
CA LEU A 92 11.27 0.51 -7.38
C LEU A 92 9.99 0.57 -8.23
N GLY A 93 8.90 -0.04 -7.75
CA GLY A 93 7.59 0.07 -8.37
C GLY A 93 7.11 1.52 -8.48
N GLU A 94 7.34 2.34 -7.45
CA GLU A 94 6.99 3.76 -7.43
C GLU A 94 7.85 4.58 -8.40
N ALA A 95 9.15 4.31 -8.47
CA ALA A 95 10.04 4.97 -9.41
C ALA A 95 9.67 4.64 -10.86
N TYR A 96 9.30 3.38 -11.14
CA TYR A 96 8.72 2.99 -12.42
C TYR A 96 7.40 3.70 -12.72
N LEU A 97 6.51 3.83 -11.73
CA LEU A 97 5.26 4.60 -11.88
C LEU A 97 5.54 6.07 -12.21
N GLY A 98 6.46 6.70 -11.48
CA GLY A 98 6.88 8.09 -11.71
C GLY A 98 7.43 8.29 -13.12
N ARG A 99 8.32 7.39 -13.57
CA ARG A 99 8.87 7.43 -14.92
C ARG A 99 7.81 7.17 -16.00
N TRP A 100 6.89 6.24 -15.76
CA TRP A 100 5.78 5.95 -16.65
C TRP A 100 4.86 7.16 -16.83
N CYS A 101 4.58 7.90 -15.76
CA CYS A 101 3.78 9.11 -15.81
C CYS A 101 4.43 10.22 -16.66
N LEU A 102 5.77 10.27 -16.74
CA LEU A 102 6.50 11.25 -17.55
C LEU A 102 6.76 10.79 -18.99
N LYS A 103 7.28 9.58 -19.16
CA LYS A 103 7.82 9.07 -20.44
C LYS A 103 6.86 8.11 -21.15
N HIS A 104 5.86 7.60 -20.45
CA HIS A 104 4.85 6.68 -20.98
C HIS A 104 5.37 5.41 -21.65
N LYS A 105 6.55 4.93 -21.23
CA LYS A 105 7.15 3.71 -21.76
C LYS A 105 6.35 2.50 -21.28
N ARG A 106 5.96 1.62 -22.21
CA ARG A 106 5.27 0.35 -21.86
C ARG A 106 6.09 -0.50 -20.89
N ALA A 107 7.41 -0.51 -21.04
CA ALA A 107 8.34 -1.26 -20.18
C ALA A 107 8.17 -0.91 -18.69
N ASP A 108 8.00 0.38 -18.36
CA ASP A 108 7.83 0.81 -16.97
C ASP A 108 6.53 0.23 -16.36
N GLY A 109 5.47 0.07 -17.15
CA GLY A 109 4.23 -0.56 -16.70
C GLY A 109 4.38 -2.07 -16.45
N VAL A 110 5.20 -2.76 -17.24
CA VAL A 110 5.53 -4.18 -17.01
C VAL A 110 6.39 -4.32 -15.76
N ASN A 111 7.44 -3.51 -15.64
CA ASN A 111 8.35 -3.56 -14.49
C ASN A 111 7.65 -3.20 -13.17
N LEU A 112 6.71 -2.25 -13.20
CA LEU A 112 5.84 -1.95 -12.05
C LEU A 112 5.00 -3.17 -11.63
N GLN A 113 4.37 -3.86 -12.58
CA GLN A 113 3.59 -5.07 -12.27
C GLN A 113 4.47 -6.18 -11.70
N THR A 114 5.68 -6.34 -12.24
CA THR A 114 6.69 -7.26 -11.70
C THR A 114 7.05 -6.91 -10.27
N ALA A 115 7.33 -5.64 -9.97
CA ALA A 115 7.63 -5.18 -8.61
C ALA A 115 6.45 -5.45 -7.66
N ALA A 116 5.21 -5.16 -8.06
CA ALA A 116 4.03 -5.46 -7.26
C ALA A 116 3.85 -6.96 -7.01
N ARG A 117 4.09 -7.82 -8.00
CA ARG A 117 4.07 -9.28 -7.83
C ARG A 117 5.14 -9.76 -6.84
N LYS A 118 6.34 -9.18 -6.91
CA LYS A 118 7.42 -9.46 -5.96
C LYS A 118 7.00 -9.10 -4.52
N CYS A 119 6.37 -7.94 -4.31
CA CYS A 119 5.80 -7.60 -3.00
C CYS A 119 4.75 -8.62 -2.53
N LEU A 120 3.89 -9.11 -3.42
CA LEU A 120 2.89 -10.14 -3.10
C LEU A 120 3.50 -11.52 -2.81
N GLN A 121 4.66 -11.85 -3.39
CA GLN A 121 5.40 -13.08 -3.05
C GLN A 121 5.95 -13.04 -1.63
N ILE A 122 6.38 -11.86 -1.16
CA ILE A 122 6.86 -11.66 0.21
C ILE A 122 5.67 -11.62 1.19
N GLN A 123 4.66 -10.82 0.85
CA GLN A 123 3.46 -10.64 1.67
C GLN A 123 2.20 -10.72 0.78
N PRO A 124 1.45 -11.84 0.83
CA PRO A 124 0.28 -12.05 -0.04
C PRO A 124 -0.81 -10.98 0.08
N ASP A 125 -1.00 -10.40 1.27
CA ASP A 125 -1.94 -9.31 1.53
C ASP A 125 -1.21 -7.97 1.71
N SER A 126 -0.31 -7.64 0.78
CA SER A 126 0.46 -6.39 0.84
C SER A 126 -0.39 -5.19 0.39
N PRO A 127 -0.73 -4.23 1.29
CA PRO A 127 -1.45 -3.03 0.91
C PRO A 127 -0.64 -2.16 -0.07
N ILE A 128 0.69 -2.24 0.02
CA ILE A 128 1.63 -1.52 -0.84
C ILE A 128 1.52 -2.00 -2.29
N ALA A 129 1.49 -3.33 -2.50
CA ALA A 129 1.32 -3.91 -3.84
C ALA A 129 -0.03 -3.52 -4.47
N MET A 130 -1.11 -3.59 -3.68
CA MET A 130 -2.45 -3.22 -4.13
C MET A 130 -2.54 -1.71 -4.46
N SER A 131 -1.93 -0.87 -3.63
CA SER A 131 -1.79 0.58 -3.86
C SER A 131 -1.10 0.88 -5.19
N LEU A 132 0.05 0.26 -5.44
CA LEU A 132 0.84 0.41 -6.67
C LEU A 132 0.01 0.06 -7.92
N LEU A 133 -0.64 -1.10 -7.90
CA LEU A 133 -1.46 -1.57 -9.03
C LEU A 133 -2.70 -0.70 -9.26
N SER A 134 -3.38 -0.29 -8.17
CA SER A 134 -4.55 0.58 -8.24
C SER A 134 -4.20 1.94 -8.83
N ARG A 135 -3.11 2.57 -8.37
CA ARG A 135 -2.61 3.83 -8.91
C ARG A 135 -2.27 3.69 -10.39
N PHE A 136 -1.53 2.64 -10.76
CA PHE A 136 -1.17 2.38 -12.16
C PHE A 136 -2.41 2.22 -13.05
N TYR A 137 -3.39 1.41 -12.64
CA TYR A 137 -4.62 1.21 -13.42
C TYR A 137 -5.41 2.51 -13.60
N ARG A 138 -5.53 3.32 -12.53
CA ARG A 138 -6.21 4.62 -12.58
C ARG A 138 -5.55 5.58 -13.57
N TYR A 139 -4.23 5.72 -13.51
CA TYR A 139 -3.48 6.57 -14.44
C TYR A 139 -3.54 6.06 -15.88
N SER A 140 -3.48 4.75 -16.08
CA SER A 140 -3.60 4.11 -17.40
C SER A 140 -4.97 4.36 -18.02
N LYS A 141 -6.05 4.21 -17.25
CA LYS A 141 -7.43 4.49 -17.72
C LYS A 141 -7.60 5.96 -18.07
N TRP A 142 -7.20 6.86 -17.17
CA TRP A 142 -7.30 8.31 -17.38
C TRP A 142 -6.55 8.75 -18.65
N ARG A 143 -5.34 8.22 -18.88
CA ARG A 143 -4.56 8.52 -20.10
C ARG A 143 -5.28 8.07 -21.36
N ARG A 144 -5.82 6.85 -21.41
CA ARG A 144 -6.56 6.35 -22.58
C ARG A 144 -7.78 7.22 -22.87
N SER A 145 -8.55 7.56 -21.83
CA SER A 145 -9.70 8.45 -21.97
C SER A 145 -9.28 9.85 -22.47
N SER A 146 -8.17 10.39 -21.95
CA SER A 146 -7.64 11.69 -22.39
C SER A 146 -7.17 11.67 -23.85
N GLN A 147 -6.47 10.62 -24.30
CA GLN A 147 -6.04 10.48 -25.69
C GLN A 147 -7.22 10.41 -26.66
N LEU A 148 -8.31 9.75 -26.29
CA LEU A 148 -9.53 9.69 -27.11
C LEU A 148 -10.20 11.06 -27.24
N ILE A 149 -10.25 11.84 -26.15
CA ILE A 149 -10.84 13.19 -26.17
C ILE A 149 -10.00 14.14 -27.03
N PHE A 150 -8.68 14.18 -26.86
CA PHE A 150 -7.81 15.03 -27.68
C PHE A 150 -7.78 14.60 -29.15
N GLY A 151 -7.82 13.29 -29.43
CA GLY A 151 -7.96 12.76 -30.78
C GLY A 151 -9.24 13.24 -31.47
N ALA A 152 -10.38 13.16 -30.78
CA ALA A 152 -11.67 13.61 -31.30
C ALA A 152 -11.71 15.12 -31.58
N ILE A 153 -11.11 15.95 -30.70
CA ILE A 153 -11.01 17.40 -30.91
C ILE A 153 -10.13 17.73 -32.12
N SER A 154 -9.00 17.02 -32.28
CA SER A 154 -8.10 17.24 -33.43
C SER A 154 -8.74 16.88 -34.77
N LEU A 155 -9.51 15.78 -34.84
CA LEU A 155 -10.28 15.41 -36.03
C LEU A 155 -11.40 16.42 -36.35
N GLY A 156 -12.07 16.96 -35.33
CA GLY A 156 -13.12 17.97 -35.52
C GLY A 156 -12.60 19.28 -36.13
N LEU A 157 -11.42 19.74 -35.70
CA LEU A 157 -10.81 20.97 -36.23
C LEU A 157 -10.28 20.80 -37.67
N ILE A 158 -9.68 19.65 -37.99
CA ILE A 158 -9.20 19.39 -39.36
C ILE A 158 -10.38 19.16 -40.33
N GLY A 159 -11.43 18.46 -39.88
CA GLY A 159 -12.66 18.28 -40.66
C GLY A 159 -13.41 19.59 -40.94
N GLY A 160 -13.44 20.51 -39.96
CA GLY A 160 -14.09 21.82 -40.12
C GLY A 160 -13.40 22.75 -41.12
N VAL A 161 -12.07 22.70 -41.21
CA VAL A 161 -11.30 23.54 -42.14
C VAL A 161 -11.44 23.06 -43.60
N VAL A 162 -11.53 21.75 -43.83
CA VAL A 162 -11.72 21.18 -45.18
C VAL A 162 -13.14 21.45 -45.71
N LEU A 163 -14.16 21.41 -44.85
CA LEU A 163 -15.54 21.72 -45.22
C LEU A 163 -15.78 23.19 -45.58
N ALA A 164 -14.98 24.12 -45.04
CA ALA A 164 -15.09 25.54 -45.35
C ALA A 164 -14.38 25.96 -46.65
N ALA A 165 -13.38 25.19 -47.11
CA ALA A 165 -12.52 25.59 -48.23
C ALA A 165 -12.97 25.10 -49.62
N THR A 166 -13.91 24.16 -49.72
CA THR A 166 -14.29 23.57 -51.02
C THR A 166 -15.79 23.25 -51.09
N GLN A 167 -16.63 24.29 -51.13
CA GLN A 167 -18.08 24.09 -51.25
C GLN A 167 -18.50 23.58 -52.65
N ASP A 168 -17.65 23.72 -53.67
CA ASP A 168 -17.98 23.32 -55.05
C ASP A 168 -17.33 22.01 -55.55
N SER A 169 -16.29 21.48 -54.88
CA SER A 169 -15.54 20.31 -55.39
C SER A 169 -15.97 18.96 -54.82
N LEU A 170 -16.85 18.92 -53.81
CA LEU A 170 -17.17 17.68 -53.09
C LEU A 170 -18.39 16.91 -53.60
N ARG A 171 -19.09 17.38 -54.64
CA ARG A 171 -20.22 16.62 -55.21
C ARG A 171 -19.79 15.42 -56.07
N SER A 172 -18.58 15.42 -56.63
CA SER A 172 -18.12 14.34 -57.53
C SER A 172 -17.27 13.26 -56.85
N LEU A 173 -16.83 13.47 -55.60
CA LEU A 173 -15.95 12.52 -54.88
C LEU A 173 -16.68 11.65 -53.84
N ILE A 174 -17.96 11.91 -53.56
CA ILE A 174 -18.72 11.18 -52.53
C ILE A 174 -19.31 9.84 -53.04
N VAL A 175 -19.16 9.50 -54.32
CA VAL A 175 -19.75 8.27 -54.88
C VAL A 175 -18.77 7.11 -55.09
N SER A 176 -17.47 7.26 -54.81
CA SER A 176 -16.54 6.13 -54.97
C SER A 176 -15.74 5.84 -53.70
N HIS A 177 -16.18 4.78 -53.01
CA HIS A 177 -15.49 4.00 -51.97
C HIS A 177 -15.61 4.47 -50.51
N THR A 178 -16.80 4.26 -49.93
CA THR A 178 -16.89 3.75 -48.55
C THR A 178 -17.88 2.59 -48.51
N PRO A 179 -17.47 1.35 -48.18
CA PRO A 179 -18.40 0.24 -48.08
C PRO A 179 -19.29 0.42 -46.85
N ILE A 180 -20.59 0.61 -47.09
CA ILE A 180 -21.67 0.79 -46.11
C ILE A 180 -21.65 -0.26 -44.98
N GLY A 181 -21.07 -1.45 -45.22
CA GLY A 181 -20.90 -2.51 -44.21
C GLY A 181 -19.98 -2.14 -43.03
N THR A 182 -19.05 -1.20 -43.19
CA THR A 182 -18.20 -0.75 -42.08
C THR A 182 -18.95 0.16 -41.10
N LEU A 183 -19.80 1.06 -41.60
CA LEU A 183 -20.61 1.97 -40.77
C LEU A 183 -21.67 1.25 -39.93
N ILE A 184 -22.26 0.17 -40.46
CA ILE A 184 -23.20 -0.69 -39.70
C ILE A 184 -22.45 -1.41 -38.57
N GLY A 185 -21.27 -2.00 -38.85
CA GLY A 185 -20.44 -2.63 -37.83
C GLY A 185 -19.90 -1.66 -36.77
N TYR A 186 -19.61 -0.40 -37.14
CA TYR A 186 -19.25 0.63 -36.16
C TYR A 186 -20.42 1.04 -35.27
N LYS A 187 -21.65 1.10 -35.81
CA LYS A 187 -22.85 1.41 -35.03
C LYS A 187 -23.18 0.31 -34.02
N ASP A 188 -23.12 -0.96 -34.45
CA ASP A 188 -23.36 -2.12 -33.58
C ASP A 188 -22.33 -2.22 -32.45
N ASN A 189 -21.07 -1.90 -32.74
CA ASN A 189 -20.00 -1.87 -31.73
C ASN A 189 -20.18 -0.72 -30.72
N ILE A 190 -20.64 0.45 -31.18
CA ILE A 190 -20.95 1.59 -30.30
C ILE A 190 -22.15 1.28 -29.40
N ASP A 191 -23.20 0.67 -29.94
CA ASP A 191 -24.40 0.31 -29.16
C ASP A 191 -24.07 -0.80 -28.13
N THR A 192 -23.22 -1.77 -28.50
CA THR A 192 -22.72 -2.80 -27.57
C THR A 192 -21.86 -2.21 -26.44
N GLU A 193 -20.97 -1.28 -26.74
CA GLU A 193 -20.16 -0.61 -25.71
C GLU A 193 -21.00 0.31 -24.82
N ARG A 194 -22.08 0.91 -25.34
CA ARG A 194 -23.03 1.70 -24.56
C ARG A 194 -23.75 0.83 -23.51
N GLU A 195 -24.18 -0.38 -23.87
CA GLU A 195 -24.79 -1.33 -22.93
C GLU A 195 -23.80 -1.82 -21.86
N ARG A 196 -22.52 -2.00 -22.22
CA ARG A 196 -21.45 -2.32 -21.25
C ARG A 196 -21.19 -1.19 -20.27
N LEU A 197 -21.25 0.06 -20.71
CA LEU A 197 -21.10 1.23 -19.84
C LEU A 197 -22.29 1.36 -18.88
N LEU A 198 -23.52 1.21 -19.37
CA LEU A 198 -24.73 1.24 -18.54
C LEU A 198 -24.74 0.14 -17.48
N SER A 199 -24.34 -1.09 -17.84
CA SER A 199 -24.23 -2.20 -16.87
C SER A 199 -23.11 -2.00 -15.86
N THR A 200 -22.03 -1.31 -16.24
CA THR A 200 -20.94 -0.95 -15.32
C THR A 200 -21.37 0.14 -14.34
N ASP A 201 -22.11 1.16 -14.79
CA ASP A 201 -22.66 2.21 -13.92
C ASP A 201 -23.68 1.63 -12.94
N ASN A 202 -24.53 0.71 -13.39
CA ASN A 202 -25.46 -0.01 -12.52
C ASN A 202 -24.71 -0.83 -11.45
N ARG A 203 -23.62 -1.50 -11.85
CA ARG A 203 -22.78 -2.26 -10.90
C ARG A 203 -22.02 -1.35 -9.93
N GLN A 204 -21.62 -0.15 -10.37
CA GLN A 204 -21.00 0.85 -9.49
C GLN A 204 -22.01 1.40 -8.48
N ALA A 205 -23.24 1.68 -8.90
CA ALA A 205 -24.31 2.12 -8.01
C ALA A 205 -24.63 1.04 -6.95
N GLU A 206 -24.65 -0.23 -7.35
CA GLU A 206 -24.89 -1.35 -6.45
C GLU A 206 -23.74 -1.54 -5.44
N LEU A 207 -22.48 -1.48 -5.89
CA LEU A 207 -21.32 -1.52 -4.99
C LEU A 207 -21.34 -0.36 -4.00
N ASN A 208 -21.73 0.84 -4.42
CA ASN A 208 -21.86 1.99 -3.52
C ASN A 208 -22.95 1.76 -2.46
N ARG A 209 -24.10 1.17 -2.84
CA ARG A 209 -25.14 0.78 -1.86
C ARG A 209 -24.64 -0.24 -0.86
N GLN A 210 -23.88 -1.23 -1.31
CA GLN A 210 -23.29 -2.23 -0.43
C GLN A 210 -22.29 -1.60 0.54
N ILE A 211 -21.45 -0.67 0.07
CA ILE A 211 -20.52 0.07 0.94
C ILE A 211 -21.26 0.86 2.02
N GLU A 212 -22.34 1.55 1.67
CA GLU A 212 -23.14 2.31 2.66
C GLU A 212 -23.86 1.38 3.65
N SER A 213 -24.34 0.23 3.20
CA SER A 213 -24.89 -0.81 4.07
C SER A 213 -23.83 -1.35 5.05
N PHE A 214 -22.63 -1.67 4.56
CA PHE A 214 -21.53 -2.13 5.40
C PHE A 214 -21.09 -1.08 6.41
N LYS A 215 -21.01 0.20 6.03
CA LYS A 215 -20.73 1.29 6.97
C LYS A 215 -21.79 1.38 8.06
N THR A 216 -23.07 1.26 7.69
CA THR A 216 -24.18 1.28 8.65
C THR A 216 -24.05 0.13 9.64
N GLN A 217 -23.79 -1.09 9.15
CA GLN A 217 -23.54 -2.25 10.01
C GLN A 217 -22.33 -2.06 10.92
N GLN A 218 -21.24 -1.49 10.41
CA GLN A 218 -20.04 -1.19 11.19
C GLN A 218 -20.36 -0.21 12.34
N THR A 219 -21.13 0.84 12.07
CA THR A 219 -21.51 1.80 13.12
C THR A 219 -22.41 1.18 14.19
N ALA A 220 -23.34 0.30 13.79
CA ALA A 220 -24.18 -0.43 14.74
C ALA A 220 -23.34 -1.37 15.62
N MET A 221 -22.43 -2.13 15.02
CA MET A 221 -21.51 -3.02 15.74
C MET A 221 -20.60 -2.24 16.71
N GLN A 222 -20.15 -1.05 16.32
CA GLN A 222 -19.32 -0.21 17.18
C GLN A 222 -20.10 0.34 18.38
N ALA A 223 -21.39 0.67 18.20
CA ALA A 223 -22.27 1.03 19.31
C ALA A 223 -22.52 -0.15 20.27
N GLU A 224 -22.64 -1.38 19.74
CA GLU A 224 -22.75 -2.58 20.57
C GLU A 224 -21.48 -2.83 21.39
N ILE A 225 -20.30 -2.66 20.80
CA ILE A 225 -19.02 -2.79 21.52
C ILE A 225 -18.94 -1.80 22.68
N GLU A 226 -19.31 -0.54 22.47
CA GLU A 226 -19.34 0.46 23.56
C GLU A 226 -20.36 0.10 24.65
N SER A 227 -21.52 -0.42 24.28
CA SER A 227 -22.52 -0.91 25.22
C SER A 227 -22.02 -2.11 26.04
N LEU A 228 -21.31 -3.05 25.40
CA LEU A 228 -20.70 -4.19 26.10
C LEU A 228 -19.58 -3.74 27.04
N LYS A 229 -18.79 -2.76 26.63
CA LYS A 229 -17.71 -2.18 27.44
C LYS A 229 -18.26 -1.50 28.71
N THR A 230 -19.34 -0.74 28.58
CA THR A 230 -19.99 -0.11 29.75
C THR A 230 -20.55 -1.16 30.72
N LYS A 231 -21.19 -2.22 30.20
CA LYS A 231 -21.62 -3.37 31.02
C LYS A 231 -20.45 -4.06 31.72
N GLN A 232 -19.34 -4.26 31.03
CA GLN A 232 -18.13 -4.86 31.61
C GLN A 232 -17.60 -4.01 32.77
N SER A 233 -17.52 -2.68 32.61
CA SER A 233 -17.10 -1.78 33.69
C SER A 233 -18.05 -1.81 34.89
N SER A 234 -19.37 -1.88 34.65
CA SER A 234 -20.37 -2.01 35.72
C SER A 234 -20.20 -3.31 36.50
N LEU A 235 -20.03 -4.44 35.79
CA LEU A 235 -19.80 -5.74 36.44
C LEU A 235 -18.48 -5.78 37.20
N GLN A 236 -17.44 -5.13 36.68
CA GLN A 236 -16.15 -5.04 37.36
C GLN A 236 -16.26 -4.23 38.66
N ALA A 237 -17.01 -3.12 38.66
CA ALA A 237 -17.29 -2.35 39.86
C ALA A 237 -18.11 -3.15 40.89
N GLU A 238 -19.07 -3.95 40.44
CA GLU A 238 -19.88 -4.80 41.32
C GLU A 238 -19.04 -5.93 41.97
N ILE A 239 -18.14 -6.54 41.19
CA ILE A 239 -17.17 -7.52 41.71
C ILE A 239 -16.25 -6.87 42.76
N GLU A 240 -15.77 -5.64 42.52
CA GLU A 240 -14.95 -4.91 43.48
C GLU A 240 -15.71 -4.60 44.77
N SER A 241 -16.97 -4.17 44.69
CA SER A 241 -17.80 -3.95 45.89
C SER A 241 -18.08 -5.22 46.69
N LEU A 242 -18.38 -6.34 46.01
CA LEU A 242 -18.60 -7.63 46.68
C LEU A 242 -17.31 -8.14 47.35
N LYS A 243 -16.16 -7.90 46.73
CA LYS A 243 -14.85 -8.24 47.31
C LYS A 243 -14.57 -7.41 48.56
N THR A 244 -14.93 -6.12 48.58
CA THR A 244 -14.80 -5.29 49.78
C THR A 244 -15.75 -5.72 50.90
N GLU A 245 -16.98 -6.14 50.57
CA GLU A 245 -17.96 -6.64 51.54
C GLU A 245 -17.56 -7.99 52.16
N HIS A 246 -16.88 -8.86 51.41
CA HIS A 246 -16.33 -10.14 51.91
C HIS A 246 -14.93 -10.03 52.55
N SER A 247 -14.28 -8.86 52.52
CA SER A 247 -12.94 -8.67 53.10
C SER A 247 -12.95 -8.21 54.57
N ASP A 248 -14.12 -8.07 55.19
CA ASP A 248 -14.27 -7.89 56.64
C ASP A 248 -14.66 -9.21 57.33
N PRO A 249 -13.69 -10.04 57.76
CA PRO A 249 -13.94 -11.00 58.83
C PRO A 249 -13.63 -10.32 60.17
N THR A 250 -14.64 -10.27 61.03
CA THR A 250 -14.51 -10.27 62.50
C THR A 250 -13.71 -9.14 63.16
N SER A 251 -14.43 -8.14 63.68
CA SER A 251 -14.02 -7.46 64.92
C SER A 251 -15.24 -7.07 65.75
N ASN A 252 -15.86 -8.04 66.42
CA ASN A 252 -16.60 -7.76 67.65
C ASN A 252 -16.79 -9.03 68.48
N GLU A 253 -15.69 -9.47 69.10
CA GLU A 253 -15.76 -10.26 70.33
C GLU A 253 -14.46 -10.07 71.10
N SER A 254 -14.54 -9.36 72.23
CA SER A 254 -13.71 -9.47 73.46
C SER A 254 -13.60 -8.12 74.19
N ASP A 255 -14.53 -7.91 75.12
CA ASP A 255 -14.24 -7.67 76.53
C ASP A 255 -13.24 -6.58 76.99
N ASN A 256 -13.86 -5.58 77.64
CA ASN A 256 -13.70 -5.23 79.06
C ASN A 256 -12.53 -4.36 79.56
N GLN A 257 -12.95 -3.40 80.40
CA GLN A 257 -12.28 -2.80 81.56
C GLN A 257 -11.45 -1.49 81.44
N ALA A 258 -12.10 -0.44 81.97
CA ALA A 258 -11.63 0.42 83.06
C ALA A 258 -10.77 1.66 82.74
N THR A 259 -11.44 2.81 82.73
CA THR A 259 -10.95 4.07 83.34
C THR A 259 -10.63 3.88 84.83
N PRO A 260 -9.66 4.61 85.42
CA PRO A 260 -10.07 5.86 86.09
C PRO A 260 -9.06 7.02 86.05
N ASP A 261 -9.67 8.22 86.09
CA ASP A 261 -9.33 9.41 86.89
C ASP A 261 -8.10 10.32 86.68
N ASN A 262 -8.48 11.61 86.60
CA ASN A 262 -7.93 12.81 87.22
C ASN A 262 -6.71 13.56 86.62
N LEU A 263 -7.07 14.68 85.96
CA LEU A 263 -6.62 16.09 86.09
C LEU A 263 -5.47 16.44 87.09
N PRO A 264 -4.74 17.58 86.96
CA PRO A 264 -4.99 18.72 86.06
C PRO A 264 -3.76 19.35 85.35
N SER A 265 -4.05 20.23 84.37
CA SER A 265 -3.19 21.34 83.90
C SER A 265 -2.95 22.35 85.05
N PRO A 266 -1.88 23.18 85.10
CA PRO A 266 -1.66 24.23 84.09
C PRO A 266 -0.19 24.66 83.81
N GLU A 267 -0.06 25.45 82.75
CA GLU A 267 0.87 26.57 82.58
C GLU A 267 2.36 26.37 82.17
N ALA A 268 2.63 26.95 81.00
CA ALA A 268 3.68 27.94 80.71
C ALA A 268 5.16 27.48 80.64
N LYS A 269 5.74 27.50 79.43
CA LYS A 269 6.57 28.62 78.93
C LYS A 269 7.17 28.32 77.55
N GLN A 270 7.20 29.36 76.73
CA GLN A 270 8.00 29.49 75.52
C GLN A 270 9.50 29.30 75.83
N LEU A 271 10.26 28.69 74.91
CA LEU A 271 11.46 29.26 74.25
C LEU A 271 12.36 28.15 73.68
N GLN A 272 12.64 28.30 72.37
CA GLN A 272 13.71 27.71 71.55
C GLN A 272 13.65 26.22 71.19
#